data_AF-A0A4Y7L343-F1
#
_entry.id   AF-A0A4Y7L343-F1
#
_cell.length_a   1.000
_cell.length_b   1.000
_cell.length_c   1.000
_cell.angle_alpha   90.00
_cell.angle_beta   90.00
_cell.angle_gamma   90.00
#
_symmetry.space_group_name_H-M   'P 1'
#
loop_
_entity.id
_entity.type
_entity.pdbx_description
1 polymer ?
#
loop_
_entity_poly.entity_id
_entity_poly.type
_entity_poly.pdbx_seq_one_letter_code
_entity_poly.pdbx_strand_id
1 'polypeptide(L)'
;MALRYCFLLILSIIFINFSSFSVSDQPSYIQEVAVLQDAWTGISCSGSSITAINLNGLQLSGSLGGNLFNLFNLKQLDVSNNQIAGEVPALLPPNATHIDLSVNNFTPNIWFLATPMPYLEYLNLSHSSISGPLDNVFSGFPNLKQMDLSYNQFSGDLPSSFGDLKNLNGL
;
A
#
# COMPACT_ATOMS: atom_id res chain seq x y z
N MET A 1 -21.02 -1.48 15.09
CA MET A 1 -20.95 -2.61 14.12
C MET A 1 -19.89 -2.41 13.04
N ALA A 2 -19.79 -1.23 12.40
CA ALA A 2 -18.83 -0.98 11.31
C ALA A 2 -17.33 -1.15 11.68
N LEU A 3 -16.91 -0.72 12.87
CA LEU A 3 -15.51 -0.80 13.32
C LEU A 3 -15.01 -2.24 13.54
N ARG A 4 -15.89 -3.15 13.98
CA ARG A 4 -15.54 -4.57 14.18
C ARG A 4 -15.32 -5.30 12.84
N TYR A 5 -15.87 -4.79 11.76
CA TYR A 5 -15.63 -5.26 10.39
C TYR A 5 -14.30 -4.74 9.81
N CYS A 6 -13.94 -3.46 10.03
CA CYS A 6 -12.59 -2.97 9.68
C CYS A 6 -11.51 -3.81 10.39
N PHE A 7 -11.74 -4.19 11.66
CA PHE A 7 -10.85 -5.04 12.46
C PHE A 7 -10.64 -6.46 11.90
N LEU A 8 -11.71 -7.16 11.51
CA LEU A 8 -11.61 -8.54 10.99
C LEU A 8 -11.12 -8.63 9.53
N LEU A 9 -11.33 -7.58 8.73
CA LEU A 9 -10.83 -7.56 7.35
C LEU A 9 -9.29 -7.43 7.29
N ILE A 10 -8.66 -6.67 8.19
CA ILE A 10 -7.20 -6.43 8.09
C ILE A 10 -6.38 -7.68 8.43
N LEU A 11 -6.80 -8.48 9.41
CA LEU A 11 -6.19 -9.78 9.72
C LEU A 11 -6.28 -10.78 8.55
N SER A 12 -7.16 -10.55 7.56
CA SER A 12 -7.28 -11.37 6.35
C SER A 12 -6.67 -10.73 5.10
N ILE A 13 -6.30 -9.45 5.15
CA ILE A 13 -5.71 -8.69 4.03
C ILE A 13 -4.19 -8.59 4.15
N ILE A 14 -3.66 -8.69 5.35
CA ILE A 14 -2.24 -8.53 5.59
C ILE A 14 -1.79 -9.70 6.47
N PHE A 15 -1.17 -10.72 5.87
CA PHE A 15 -0.52 -11.81 6.62
C PHE A 15 0.82 -11.31 7.17
N ILE A 16 0.77 -10.20 7.91
CA ILE A 16 1.91 -9.64 8.60
C ILE A 16 1.91 -10.19 10.01
N ASN A 17 3.08 -10.65 10.44
CA ASN A 17 3.32 -11.05 11.83
C ASN A 17 3.47 -9.77 12.65
N PHE A 18 2.45 -9.44 13.46
CA PHE A 18 2.44 -8.28 14.37
C PHE A 18 3.23 -8.53 15.66
N SER A 19 4.35 -9.25 15.61
CA SER A 19 5.16 -9.55 16.79
C SER A 19 5.72 -8.30 17.51
N SER A 20 5.62 -7.12 16.89
CA SER A 20 6.03 -5.83 17.46
C SER A 20 4.90 -5.04 18.14
N PHE A 21 3.62 -5.43 18.03
CA PHE A 21 2.51 -4.68 18.63
C PHE A 21 2.17 -5.26 20.00
N SER A 22 2.56 -4.55 21.07
CA SER A 22 2.24 -4.95 22.43
C SER A 22 0.88 -4.35 22.85
N VAL A 23 0.07 -5.09 23.61
CA VAL A 23 -1.18 -4.54 24.19
C VAL A 23 -0.91 -3.31 25.07
N SER A 24 0.34 -3.12 25.53
CA SER A 24 0.82 -1.98 26.31
C SER A 24 1.00 -0.68 25.52
N ASP A 25 0.92 -0.69 24.20
CA ASP A 25 1.00 0.53 23.37
C ASP A 25 -0.34 1.31 23.32
N GLN A 26 -1.31 0.93 24.16
CA GLN A 26 -2.55 1.66 24.39
C GLN A 26 -2.38 2.73 25.50
N PRO A 27 -2.94 3.95 25.34
CA PRO A 27 -2.81 4.99 26.37
C PRO A 27 -3.39 4.55 27.71
N SER A 28 -2.57 4.59 28.76
CA SER A 28 -2.90 4.14 30.11
C SER A 28 -3.57 5.24 30.95
N TYR A 29 -4.72 5.73 30.53
CA TYR A 29 -5.68 6.46 31.37
C TYR A 29 -6.94 6.67 30.54
N ILE A 30 -8.09 6.06 30.88
CA ILE A 30 -9.30 6.64 31.53
C ILE A 30 -10.39 5.54 31.61
N GLN A 31 -10.84 5.19 32.81
CA GLN A 31 -12.14 4.53 33.03
C GLN A 31 -13.19 5.62 33.25
N GLU A 32 -13.99 5.97 32.23
CA GLU A 32 -15.39 6.42 32.35
C GLU A 32 -15.94 6.85 30.98
N VAL A 33 -17.14 6.39 30.63
CA VAL A 33 -17.96 6.79 29.46
C VAL A 33 -17.50 6.31 28.07
N ALA A 34 -18.07 5.18 27.64
CA ALA A 34 -18.48 4.86 26.27
C ALA A 34 -17.77 5.55 25.06
N VAL A 35 -16.45 5.43 24.93
CA VAL A 35 -15.74 5.64 23.66
C VAL A 35 -14.53 4.69 23.61
N LEU A 36 -14.77 3.38 23.50
CA LEU A 36 -13.75 2.47 22.96
C LEU A 36 -13.70 2.67 21.45
N GLN A 37 -13.21 3.83 21.05
CA GLN A 37 -12.77 4.10 19.69
C GLN A 37 -11.41 3.43 19.57
N ASP A 38 -11.42 2.11 19.34
CA ASP A 38 -10.25 1.32 18.97
C ASP A 38 -9.82 1.76 17.55
N ALA A 39 -9.31 2.98 17.44
CA ALA A 39 -8.60 3.47 16.28
C ALA A 39 -7.27 2.72 16.25
N TRP A 40 -7.19 1.69 15.41
CA TRP A 40 -5.91 1.05 15.11
C TRP A 40 -4.99 2.10 14.51
N THR A 41 -3.84 2.31 15.14
CA THR A 41 -2.82 3.24 14.64
C THR A 41 -2.56 2.91 13.17
N GLY A 42 -2.78 3.90 12.30
CA GLY A 42 -2.55 3.76 10.87
C GLY A 42 -3.77 3.42 10.01
N ILE A 43 -4.93 3.07 10.57
CA ILE A 43 -6.12 2.71 9.78
C ILE A 43 -7.18 3.79 9.88
N SER A 44 -7.64 4.29 8.73
CA SER A 44 -8.78 5.19 8.64
C SER A 44 -9.97 4.49 7.98
N CYS A 45 -11.16 4.65 8.55
CA CYS A 45 -12.41 4.17 7.96
C CYS A 45 -13.41 5.33 7.77
N SER A 46 -14.18 5.27 6.70
CA SER A 46 -15.39 6.09 6.49
C SER A 46 -16.61 5.16 6.51
N GLY A 47 -17.42 5.25 7.57
CA GLY A 47 -18.46 4.27 7.84
C GLY A 47 -17.87 2.86 8.05
N SER A 48 -18.24 1.92 7.19
CA SER A 48 -17.73 0.53 7.19
C SER A 48 -16.60 0.27 6.19
N SER A 49 -16.14 1.30 5.47
CA SER A 49 -15.13 1.16 4.43
C SER A 49 -13.78 1.67 4.92
N ILE A 50 -12.72 0.89 4.67
CA ILE A 50 -11.34 1.32 4.88
C ILE A 50 -10.98 2.34 3.79
N THR A 51 -10.48 3.50 4.20
CA THR A 51 -10.11 4.60 3.30
C THR A 51 -8.61 4.87 3.30
N ALA A 52 -7.90 4.55 4.37
CA ALA A 52 -6.44 4.63 4.42
C ALA A 52 -5.85 3.51 5.28
N ILE A 53 -4.72 2.98 4.82
CA ILE A 53 -3.82 2.10 5.54
C ILE A 53 -2.46 2.78 5.53
N ASN A 54 -1.95 3.15 6.71
CA ASN A 54 -0.64 3.74 6.93
C ASN A 54 0.07 2.96 8.04
N LEU A 55 0.94 2.05 7.63
CA LEU A 55 1.70 1.15 8.48
C LEU A 55 3.20 1.40 8.32
N ASN A 56 3.60 2.62 7.98
CA ASN A 56 4.98 2.99 7.75
C ASN A 56 5.85 2.76 9.01
N GLY A 57 7.04 2.19 8.85
CA GLY A 57 8.06 2.20 9.91
C GLY A 57 7.77 1.30 11.12
N LEU A 58 6.85 0.34 10.99
CA LEU A 58 6.38 -0.50 12.10
C LEU A 58 7.16 -1.82 12.27
N GLN A 59 8.26 -1.99 11.53
CA GLN A 59 9.10 -3.19 11.52
C GLN A 59 8.32 -4.47 11.19
N LEU A 60 7.27 -4.33 10.38
CA LEU A 60 6.37 -5.41 10.03
C LEU A 60 7.06 -6.44 9.14
N SER A 61 6.83 -7.72 9.40
CA SER A 61 7.33 -8.84 8.59
C SER A 61 6.17 -9.73 8.14
N GLY A 62 6.36 -10.55 7.11
CA GLY A 62 5.30 -11.37 6.51
C GLY A 62 5.11 -10.99 5.04
N SER A 63 3.88 -11.08 4.51
CA SER A 63 3.60 -10.73 3.11
C SER A 63 2.37 -9.84 2.95
N LEU A 64 2.38 -9.03 1.89
CA LEU A 64 1.15 -8.40 1.39
C LEU A 64 0.26 -9.49 0.80
N GLY A 65 -0.94 -9.64 1.35
CA GLY A 65 -1.84 -10.71 0.97
C GLY A 65 -3.26 -10.22 0.77
N GLY A 66 -4.19 -11.15 0.87
CA GLY A 66 -5.62 -10.92 0.73
C GLY A 66 -6.02 -10.22 -0.56
N ASN A 67 -7.29 -9.84 -0.62
CA ASN A 67 -7.87 -9.26 -1.82
C ASN A 67 -7.84 -7.73 -1.73
N LEU A 68 -6.63 -7.14 -1.76
CA LEU A 68 -6.43 -5.68 -1.71
C LEU A 68 -7.28 -4.95 -2.76
N PHE A 69 -7.47 -5.56 -3.93
CA PHE A 69 -8.37 -5.10 -4.98
C PHE A 69 -9.80 -4.83 -4.51
N ASN A 70 -10.33 -5.60 -3.54
CA ASN A 70 -11.68 -5.40 -3.01
C ASN A 70 -11.82 -4.16 -2.13
N LEU A 71 -10.72 -3.50 -1.77
CA LEU A 71 -10.74 -2.25 -1.01
C LEU A 71 -11.01 -1.06 -1.94
N PHE A 72 -12.17 -1.06 -2.60
CA PHE A 72 -12.56 -0.05 -3.60
C PHE A 72 -12.61 1.39 -3.07
N ASN A 73 -12.73 1.56 -1.75
CA ASN A 73 -12.76 2.87 -1.10
C ASN A 73 -11.39 3.30 -0.55
N LEU A 74 -10.37 2.44 -0.66
CA LEU A 74 -9.02 2.78 -0.22
C LEU A 74 -8.42 3.85 -1.12
N LYS A 75 -7.93 4.92 -0.49
CA LYS A 75 -7.25 6.04 -1.15
C LYS A 75 -5.76 6.02 -0.89
N GLN A 76 -5.36 5.60 0.30
CA GLN A 76 -3.96 5.55 0.70
C GLN A 76 -3.58 4.15 1.16
N LEU A 77 -2.52 3.61 0.56
CA LEU A 77 -1.82 2.42 1.03
C LEU A 77 -0.35 2.77 1.22
N ASP A 78 0.08 2.88 2.46
CA ASP A 78 1.47 3.08 2.85
C ASP A 78 1.88 1.94 3.79
N VAL A 79 2.80 1.11 3.33
CA VAL A 79 3.43 0.04 4.11
C VAL A 79 4.95 0.15 4.07
N SER A 80 5.44 1.34 3.77
CA SER A 80 6.86 1.58 3.54
C SER A 80 7.71 1.46 4.80
N ASN A 81 9.02 1.31 4.63
CA ASN A 81 9.98 1.17 5.75
C ASN A 81 9.63 0.00 6.69
N ASN A 82 9.42 -1.18 6.11
CA ASN A 82 9.14 -2.41 6.84
C ASN A 82 10.04 -3.56 6.36
N GLN A 83 9.79 -4.77 6.85
CA GLN A 83 10.48 -6.02 6.50
C GLN A 83 9.52 -6.97 5.75
N ILE A 84 8.54 -6.42 5.02
CA ILE A 84 7.55 -7.22 4.30
C ILE A 84 8.24 -7.90 3.13
N ALA A 85 7.96 -9.18 2.93
CA ALA A 85 8.54 -10.03 1.91
C ALA A 85 7.47 -10.77 1.11
N GLY A 86 7.91 -11.60 0.16
CA GLY A 86 6.99 -12.30 -0.74
C GLY A 86 6.51 -11.41 -1.89
N GLU A 87 5.57 -11.91 -2.68
CA GLU A 87 5.07 -11.19 -3.86
C GLU A 87 4.10 -10.06 -3.47
N VAL A 88 4.18 -8.94 -4.18
CA VAL A 88 3.09 -7.95 -4.16
C VAL A 88 1.88 -8.55 -4.89
N PRO A 89 0.66 -8.50 -4.31
CA PRO A 89 -0.54 -9.00 -4.98
C PRO A 89 -0.74 -8.35 -6.36
N ALA A 90 -1.03 -9.17 -7.37
CA ALA A 90 -1.17 -8.71 -8.76
C ALA A 90 -2.28 -7.65 -8.96
N LEU A 91 -3.25 -7.61 -8.05
CA LEU A 91 -4.36 -6.66 -8.09
C LEU A 91 -4.30 -5.77 -6.84
N LEU A 92 -3.81 -4.55 -7.03
CA LEU A 92 -3.81 -3.49 -6.03
C LEU A 92 -5.17 -2.78 -5.95
N PRO A 93 -5.44 -1.98 -4.90
CA PRO A 93 -6.70 -1.25 -4.76
C PRO A 93 -6.89 -0.27 -5.95
N PRO A 94 -7.92 -0.46 -6.80
CA PRO A 94 -8.01 0.20 -8.10
C PRO A 94 -8.28 1.71 -8.03
N ASN A 95 -8.78 2.18 -6.88
CA ASN A 95 -9.16 3.57 -6.63
C ASN A 95 -8.19 4.31 -5.69
N ALA A 96 -7.03 3.72 -5.41
CA ALA A 96 -5.99 4.34 -4.63
C ALA A 96 -5.43 5.57 -5.36
N THR A 97 -5.17 6.62 -4.59
CA THR A 97 -4.53 7.85 -5.07
C THR A 97 -3.06 7.91 -4.64
N HIS A 98 -2.70 7.16 -3.59
CA HIS A 98 -1.35 7.11 -3.04
C HIS A 98 -0.99 5.67 -2.68
N ILE A 99 0.11 5.19 -3.25
CA ILE A 99 0.70 3.89 -2.94
C ILE A 99 2.18 4.07 -2.62
N ASP A 100 2.58 3.71 -1.41
CA ASP A 100 3.98 3.64 -0.99
C ASP A 100 4.29 2.23 -0.47
N LEU A 101 5.07 1.50 -1.27
CA LEU A 101 5.58 0.16 -0.95
C LEU A 101 7.09 0.17 -0.73
N SER A 102 7.71 1.35 -0.61
CA SER A 102 9.17 1.50 -0.59
C SER A 102 9.82 0.88 0.64
N VAL A 103 11.11 0.56 0.53
CA VAL A 103 11.93 0.06 1.65
C VAL A 103 11.29 -1.19 2.28
N ASN A 104 11.19 -2.25 1.48
CA ASN A 104 10.70 -3.58 1.86
C ASN A 104 11.52 -4.68 1.16
N ASN A 105 11.26 -5.94 1.44
CA ASN A 105 11.99 -7.11 0.93
C ASN A 105 11.15 -7.97 -0.02
N PHE A 106 10.39 -7.34 -0.93
CA PHE A 106 9.49 -8.06 -1.84
C PHE A 106 10.25 -9.00 -2.79
N THR A 107 9.57 -10.07 -3.20
CA THR A 107 10.03 -10.95 -4.27
C THR A 107 10.03 -10.17 -5.58
N PRO A 108 11.11 -10.21 -6.38
CA PRO A 108 11.18 -9.48 -7.63
C PRO A 108 10.09 -9.90 -8.62
N ASN A 109 9.12 -9.02 -8.87
CA ASN A 109 8.12 -9.13 -9.94
C ASN A 109 7.51 -7.75 -10.23
N ILE A 110 6.94 -7.53 -11.41
CA ILE A 110 6.32 -6.25 -11.81
C ILE A 110 4.82 -6.37 -12.14
N TRP A 111 4.27 -7.58 -12.14
CA TRP A 111 2.93 -7.86 -12.67
C TRP A 111 1.79 -7.11 -11.96
N PHE A 112 2.01 -6.68 -10.71
CA PHE A 112 1.05 -5.87 -9.96
C PHE A 112 0.79 -4.49 -10.59
N LEU A 113 1.70 -3.98 -11.43
CA LEU A 113 1.51 -2.74 -12.18
C LEU A 113 0.69 -2.92 -13.47
N ALA A 114 0.29 -4.15 -13.82
CA ALA A 114 -0.56 -4.40 -14.99
C ALA A 114 -2.00 -3.93 -14.79
N THR A 115 -2.44 -3.71 -13.55
CA THR A 115 -3.78 -3.20 -13.23
C THR A 115 -3.81 -1.68 -13.44
N PRO A 116 -4.68 -1.14 -14.30
CA PRO A 116 -4.83 0.31 -14.44
C PRO A 116 -5.33 0.94 -13.13
N MET A 117 -4.67 2.01 -12.70
CA MET A 117 -5.04 2.78 -11.50
C MET A 117 -5.26 4.24 -11.92
N PRO A 118 -6.43 4.55 -12.51
CA PRO A 118 -6.67 5.84 -13.16
C PRO A 118 -6.67 7.02 -12.18
N TYR A 119 -6.78 6.77 -10.88
CA TYR A 119 -6.77 7.81 -9.83
C TYR A 119 -5.42 7.96 -9.13
N LEU A 120 -4.42 7.13 -9.47
CA LEU A 120 -3.14 7.14 -8.80
C LEU A 120 -2.39 8.45 -9.10
N GLU A 121 -1.98 9.15 -8.05
CA GLU A 121 -1.24 10.41 -8.14
C GLU A 121 0.20 10.28 -7.59
N TYR A 122 0.42 9.38 -6.64
CA TYR A 122 1.71 9.10 -6.03
C TYR A 122 2.00 7.60 -6.03
N LEU A 123 3.16 7.23 -6.55
CA LEU A 123 3.66 5.86 -6.54
C LEU A 123 5.11 5.85 -6.06
N ASN A 124 5.39 5.16 -4.97
CA ASN A 124 6.75 4.92 -4.53
C ASN A 124 6.98 3.42 -4.36
N LEU A 125 7.92 2.89 -5.14
CA LEU A 125 8.35 1.50 -5.12
C LEU A 125 9.85 1.40 -4.81
N SER A 126 10.51 2.48 -4.38
CA SER A 126 11.97 2.48 -4.26
C SER A 126 12.47 1.52 -3.20
N HIS A 127 13.67 0.98 -3.38
CA HIS A 127 14.29 0.06 -2.43
C HIS A 127 13.45 -1.20 -2.12
N SER A 128 12.78 -1.78 -3.12
CA SER A 128 11.85 -2.91 -2.91
C SER A 128 12.17 -4.16 -3.75
N SER A 129 13.37 -4.23 -4.34
CA SER A 129 13.84 -5.37 -5.15
C SER A 129 12.93 -5.72 -6.34
N ILE A 130 12.13 -4.77 -6.83
CA ILE A 130 11.22 -4.99 -7.96
C ILE A 130 12.03 -5.18 -9.24
N SER A 131 11.67 -6.15 -10.09
CA SER A 131 12.41 -6.46 -11.32
C SER A 131 11.49 -6.74 -12.50
N GLY A 132 12.03 -6.61 -13.70
CA GLY A 132 11.34 -6.85 -14.97
C GLY A 132 11.26 -5.58 -15.83
N PRO A 133 10.77 -5.70 -17.07
CA PRO A 133 10.62 -4.57 -17.97
C PRO A 133 9.38 -3.74 -17.63
N LEU A 134 9.46 -2.42 -17.84
CA LEU A 134 8.37 -1.47 -17.65
C LEU A 134 7.40 -1.43 -18.86
N ASP A 135 7.15 -2.57 -19.52
CA ASP A 135 6.42 -2.60 -20.79
C ASP A 135 4.97 -2.12 -20.64
N ASN A 136 4.65 -0.97 -21.26
CA ASN A 136 3.31 -0.36 -21.31
C ASN A 136 2.61 -0.04 -19.97
N VAL A 137 3.31 -0.16 -18.82
CA VAL A 137 2.71 0.02 -17.49
C VAL A 137 2.16 1.44 -17.27
N PHE A 138 2.86 2.46 -17.77
CA PHE A 138 2.53 3.87 -17.51
C PHE A 138 1.21 4.34 -18.13
N SER A 139 0.72 3.66 -19.16
CA SER A 139 -0.59 3.95 -19.76
C SER A 139 -1.76 3.77 -18.76
N GLY A 140 -1.54 2.98 -17.70
CA GLY A 140 -2.50 2.74 -16.64
C GLY A 140 -2.59 3.84 -15.58
N PHE A 141 -1.68 4.85 -15.59
CA PHE A 141 -1.56 5.87 -14.54
C PHE A 141 -1.64 7.31 -15.08
N PRO A 142 -2.72 7.68 -15.79
CA PRO A 142 -2.82 8.97 -16.49
C PRO A 142 -2.75 10.20 -15.56
N ASN A 143 -3.03 10.04 -14.27
CA ASN A 143 -3.04 11.11 -13.27
C ASN A 143 -1.80 11.11 -12.36
N LEU A 144 -0.78 10.28 -12.66
CA LEU A 144 0.42 10.19 -11.84
C LEU A 144 1.19 11.50 -11.84
N LYS A 145 1.51 12.01 -10.65
CA LYS A 145 2.23 13.27 -10.42
C LYS A 145 3.63 13.03 -9.86
N GLN A 146 3.74 12.06 -8.96
CA GLN A 146 5.01 11.70 -8.32
C GLN A 146 5.27 10.21 -8.45
N MET A 147 6.48 9.85 -8.83
CA MET A 147 6.90 8.48 -9.01
C MET A 147 8.33 8.28 -8.56
N ASP A 148 8.58 7.34 -7.65
CA ASP A 148 9.93 6.90 -7.33
C ASP A 148 10.07 5.39 -7.58
N LEU A 149 10.91 5.04 -8.55
CA LEU A 149 11.25 3.67 -8.95
C LEU A 149 12.71 3.33 -8.64
N SER A 150 13.44 4.22 -7.97
CA SER A 150 14.88 4.10 -7.73
C SER A 150 15.25 2.88 -6.86
N TYR A 151 16.51 2.45 -6.91
CA TYR A 151 17.00 1.33 -6.11
C TYR A 151 16.18 0.02 -6.27
N ASN A 152 15.79 -0.27 -7.50
CA ASN A 152 15.17 -1.52 -7.92
C ASN A 152 16.04 -2.23 -8.98
N GLN A 153 15.53 -3.33 -9.51
CA GLN A 153 16.18 -4.19 -10.51
C GLN A 153 15.38 -4.19 -11.83
N PHE A 154 14.74 -3.07 -12.16
CA PHE A 154 14.07 -2.89 -13.45
C PHE A 154 15.08 -3.07 -14.60
N SER A 155 14.61 -3.65 -15.71
CA SER A 155 15.43 -3.96 -16.87
C SER A 155 14.76 -3.50 -18.17
N GLY A 156 15.48 -3.57 -19.28
CA GLY A 156 14.99 -3.09 -20.57
C GLY A 156 15.05 -1.56 -20.72
N ASP A 157 14.46 -1.08 -21.81
CA ASP A 157 14.43 0.33 -22.14
C ASP A 157 13.24 1.05 -21.46
N LEU A 158 13.32 2.37 -21.37
CA LEU A 158 12.17 3.17 -20.96
C LEU A 158 11.06 3.05 -22.03
N PRO A 159 9.85 2.58 -21.69
CA PRO A 159 8.78 2.37 -22.66
C PRO A 159 8.27 3.71 -23.21
N SER A 160 7.72 3.69 -24.43
CA SER A 160 7.09 4.88 -25.03
C SER A 160 5.91 5.41 -24.21
N SER A 161 5.23 4.54 -23.45
CA SER A 161 4.14 4.90 -22.54
C SER A 161 4.59 5.83 -21.40
N PHE A 162 5.90 5.95 -21.12
CA PHE A 162 6.39 6.97 -20.20
C PHE A 162 5.99 8.38 -20.66
N GLY A 163 5.91 8.59 -21.99
CA GLY A 163 5.42 9.83 -22.58
C GLY A 163 3.94 10.13 -22.29
N ASP A 164 3.16 9.15 -21.82
CA ASP A 164 1.74 9.34 -21.46
C ASP A 164 1.56 9.98 -20.07
N LEU A 165 2.61 10.01 -19.24
CA LEU A 165 2.60 10.61 -17.91
C LEU A 165 2.66 12.15 -17.98
N LYS A 166 1.62 12.77 -18.56
CA LYS A 166 1.55 14.23 -18.80
C LYS A 166 1.55 15.08 -17.53
N ASN A 167 1.19 14.48 -16.39
CA ASN A 167 1.07 15.15 -15.10
C ASN A 167 2.29 14.95 -14.19
N LEU A 168 3.28 14.15 -14.61
CA LEU A 168 4.43 13.81 -13.78
C LEU A 168 5.34 15.03 -13.57
N ASN A 169 5.58 15.37 -12.31
CA ASN A 169 6.39 16.51 -11.89
C ASN A 169 7.35 16.22 -10.74
N GLY A 170 7.32 15.00 -10.16
CA GLY A 170 8.34 14.48 -9.26
C GLY A 170 8.77 13.09 -9.70
N LEU A 171 10.06 12.92 -9.98
CA LEU A 171 10.71 11.67 -10.38
C LEU A 171 11.96 11.44 -9.52
#